data_AF-A0A2P4P490-F1
#
_entry.id   AF-A0A2P4P490-F1
#
_cell.length_a   1.000
_cell.length_b   1.000
_cell.length_c   1.000
_cell.angle_alpha   90.00
_cell.angle_beta   90.00
_cell.angle_gamma   90.00
#
_symmetry.space_group_name_H-M   'P 1'
#
loop_
_entity.id
_entity.type
_entity.pdbx_description
1 polymer ?
#
loop_
_entity_poly.entity_id
_entity_poly.type
_entity_poly.pdbx_seq_one_letter_code
_entity_poly.pdbx_strand_id
1 'polypeptide(L)'
;MTGVKDCKTYEAIGILGLATDTYDSEGKIIATGPTKHITKEYISQIISKFTGDIMQVPPLYSALRMEGRRLYEYAREGLSLPKDLQPRSVRINSLSLLNFMTNGTVQVPKIENYTTNMNYCKNIKQAKNLQEAVSAASYPTFKIRVECGRGTYIRSL
;
A
#
# COMPACT_ATOMS: atom_id res chain seq x y z
N MET A 1 31.98 11.14 -11.53
CA MET A 1 30.66 11.73 -11.84
C MET A 1 29.60 10.99 -11.03
N THR A 2 29.25 11.48 -9.85
CA THR A 2 28.23 10.85 -8.98
C THR A 2 26.85 11.19 -9.52
N GLY A 3 26.31 10.32 -10.39
CA GLY A 3 24.95 10.44 -10.88
C GLY A 3 23.98 10.52 -9.72
N VAL A 4 23.18 11.59 -9.67
CA VAL A 4 22.09 11.73 -8.71
C VAL A 4 21.20 10.51 -8.88
N LYS A 5 21.19 9.62 -7.87
CA LYS A 5 20.25 8.51 -7.79
C LYS A 5 18.88 9.15 -7.64
N ASP A 6 18.08 9.16 -8.71
CA ASP A 6 16.72 9.71 -8.69
C ASP A 6 15.96 9.21 -7.47
N CYS A 7 15.66 10.15 -6.60
CA CYS A 7 15.06 9.91 -5.32
C CYS A 7 13.63 10.45 -5.33
N LYS A 8 12.70 9.71 -4.75
CA LYS A 8 11.31 10.12 -4.60
C LYS A 8 10.97 10.20 -3.12
N THR A 9 10.25 11.24 -2.74
CA THR A 9 9.71 11.41 -1.39
C THR A 9 8.20 11.25 -1.41
N TYR A 10 7.69 10.52 -0.44
CA TYR A 10 6.27 10.28 -0.25
C TYR A 10 5.86 10.52 1.19
N GLU A 11 4.65 11.01 1.39
CA GLU A 11 3.96 10.93 2.68
C GLU A 11 2.72 10.07 2.50
N ALA A 12 2.52 9.13 3.42
CA ALA A 12 1.39 8.21 3.36
C ALA A 12 0.79 8.02 4.75
N ILE A 13 -0.52 7.78 4.78
CA ILE A 13 -1.25 7.40 5.99
C ILE A 13 -1.68 5.94 5.83
N GLY A 14 -1.26 5.11 6.77
CA GLY A 14 -1.69 3.72 6.89
C GLY A 14 -2.77 3.56 7.96
N ILE A 15 -3.69 2.64 7.71
CA ILE A 15 -4.74 2.24 8.65
C ILE A 15 -4.45 0.81 9.08
N LEU A 16 -4.32 0.59 10.38
CA LEU A 16 -3.98 -0.72 10.93
C LEU A 16 -5.23 -1.55 11.18
N GLY A 17 -5.09 -2.86 11.00
CA GLY A 17 -6.17 -3.82 11.22
C GLY A 17 -7.06 -4.07 10.03
N LEU A 18 -6.75 -3.48 8.86
CA LEU A 18 -7.47 -3.68 7.60
C LEU A 18 -6.47 -3.98 6.48
N ALA A 19 -6.82 -4.91 5.58
CA ALA A 19 -6.07 -5.16 4.35
C ALA A 19 -7.00 -5.07 3.14
N THR A 20 -6.52 -4.47 2.06
CA THR A 20 -7.24 -4.33 0.79
C THR A 20 -6.57 -5.11 -0.33
N ASP A 21 -7.33 -5.47 -1.36
CA ASP A 21 -6.85 -6.20 -2.55
C ASP A 21 -5.90 -5.38 -3.45
N THR A 22 -5.99 -4.05 -3.42
CA THR A 22 -5.13 -3.13 -4.20
C THR A 22 -3.94 -2.56 -3.42
N TYR A 23 -3.87 -2.84 -2.11
CA TYR A 23 -2.93 -2.26 -1.15
C TYR A 23 -3.05 -0.73 -0.97
N ASP A 24 -4.20 -0.16 -1.31
CA ASP A 24 -4.51 1.25 -1.08
C ASP A 24 -5.96 1.44 -0.62
N SER A 25 -6.36 2.71 -0.45
CA SER A 25 -7.69 3.07 0.06
C SER A 25 -8.84 2.84 -0.92
N GLU A 26 -8.55 2.52 -2.19
CA GLU A 26 -9.57 2.29 -3.22
C GLU A 26 -10.00 0.82 -3.29
N GLY A 27 -9.21 -0.08 -2.70
CA GLY A 27 -9.47 -1.52 -2.71
C GLY A 27 -10.60 -1.95 -1.80
N LYS A 28 -11.08 -3.17 -2.06
CA LYS A 28 -12.04 -3.84 -1.19
C LYS A 28 -11.30 -4.41 0.01
N ILE A 29 -11.91 -4.31 1.19
CA ILE A 29 -11.38 -4.97 2.39
C ILE A 29 -11.45 -6.47 2.17
N ILE A 30 -10.31 -7.15 2.26
CA ILE A 30 -10.18 -8.60 2.12
C ILE A 30 -9.81 -9.29 3.44
N ALA A 31 -9.28 -8.55 4.42
CA ALA A 31 -8.99 -9.07 5.74
C ALA A 31 -9.05 -7.98 6.80
N THR A 32 -9.33 -8.40 8.04
CA THR A 32 -9.32 -7.57 9.24
C THR A 32 -8.52 -8.25 10.34
N GLY A 33 -7.86 -7.48 11.22
CA GLY A 33 -7.05 -8.03 12.30
C GLY A 33 -7.14 -7.23 13.60
N PRO A 34 -6.80 -7.84 14.75
CA PRO A 34 -6.79 -7.17 16.04
C PRO A 34 -5.65 -6.14 16.11
N THR A 35 -5.93 -4.96 16.66
CA THR A 35 -4.94 -3.87 16.72
C THR A 35 -4.58 -3.42 18.14
N LYS A 36 -5.20 -4.01 19.17
CA LYS A 36 -5.00 -3.62 20.58
C LYS A 36 -3.54 -3.68 21.05
N HIS A 37 -2.74 -4.56 20.46
CA HIS A 37 -1.33 -4.76 20.82
C HIS A 37 -0.39 -3.79 20.08
N ILE A 38 -0.89 -2.97 19.15
CA ILE A 38 -0.06 -2.12 18.31
C ILE A 38 0.15 -0.78 19.00
N THR A 39 1.41 -0.47 19.31
CA THR A 39 1.83 0.81 19.90
C THR A 39 2.69 1.61 18.93
N LYS A 40 2.92 2.89 19.26
CA LYS A 40 3.83 3.76 18.51
C LYS A 40 5.24 3.18 18.48
N GLU A 41 5.70 2.64 19.60
CA GLU A 41 7.02 2.04 19.77
C GLU A 41 7.16 0.80 18.90
N TYR A 42 6.13 -0.05 18.88
CA TYR A 42 6.09 -1.22 18.01
C TYR A 42 6.22 -0.83 16.53
N ILE A 43 5.43 0.13 16.08
CA ILE A 43 5.48 0.61 14.68
C ILE A 43 6.85 1.23 14.36
N SER A 44 7.42 2.01 15.28
CA SER A 44 8.75 2.61 15.10
C SER A 44 9.85 1.55 14.96
N GLN A 45 9.79 0.47 15.75
CA GLN A 45 10.71 -0.66 15.66
C GLN A 45 10.56 -1.46 14.37
N ILE A 46 9.35 -1.56 13.82
CA ILE A 46 9.13 -2.24 12.54
C ILE A 46 9.64 -1.40 11.39
N ILE A 47 9.30 -0.10 11.36
CA ILE A 47 9.72 0.86 10.32
C ILE A 47 11.24 0.91 10.16
N SER A 48 12.00 0.87 11.26
CA SER A 48 13.46 0.95 11.20
C SER A 48 14.10 -0.20 10.41
N LYS A 49 13.42 -1.35 10.29
CA LYS A 49 13.90 -2.53 9.55
C LYS A 49 13.81 -2.39 8.03
N PHE A 50 13.07 -1.41 7.52
CA PHE A 50 12.85 -1.23 6.09
C PHE A 50 13.87 -0.27 5.43
N THR A 51 14.68 0.43 6.22
CA THR A 51 15.72 1.32 5.67
C THR A 51 16.88 0.50 5.07
N GLY A 52 17.35 0.89 3.89
CA GLY A 52 18.41 0.18 3.17
C GLY A 52 17.91 -0.51 1.90
N ASP A 53 18.64 -1.54 1.47
CA ASP A 53 18.27 -2.33 0.29
C ASP A 53 17.33 -3.47 0.72
N ILE A 54 16.15 -3.51 0.11
CA ILE A 54 15.12 -4.54 0.38
C ILE A 54 14.67 -5.19 -0.93
N MET A 55 14.12 -6.39 -0.82
CA MET A 55 13.52 -7.09 -1.95
C MET A 55 12.01 -6.85 -1.98
N GLN A 56 11.50 -6.34 -3.09
CA GLN A 56 10.08 -6.08 -3.26
C GLN A 56 9.55 -6.79 -4.50
N VAL A 57 8.45 -7.53 -4.34
CA VAL A 57 7.68 -8.04 -5.49
C VAL A 57 6.83 -6.89 -6.02
N PRO A 58 6.94 -6.53 -7.30
CA PRO A 58 6.08 -5.51 -7.88
C PRO A 58 4.60 -5.90 -7.75
N PRO A 59 3.71 -5.01 -7.31
CA PRO A 59 2.28 -5.30 -7.26
C PRO A 59 1.71 -5.48 -8.68
N LEU A 60 0.68 -6.32 -8.80
CA LEU A 60 0.00 -6.61 -10.06
C LEU A 60 -0.57 -5.34 -10.71
N TYR A 61 -1.15 -4.43 -9.92
CA TYR A 61 -1.66 -3.13 -10.41
C TYR A 61 -0.54 -2.10 -10.61
N SER A 62 0.52 -2.40 -11.35
CA SER A 62 1.64 -1.47 -11.61
C SER A 62 1.87 -1.19 -13.10
N ALA A 63 2.57 -0.10 -13.39
CA ALA A 63 2.97 0.27 -14.75
C ALA A 63 4.16 -0.55 -15.29
N LEU A 64 4.64 -1.53 -14.52
CA LEU A 64 5.71 -2.43 -14.96
C LEU A 64 5.24 -3.23 -16.18
N ARG A 65 6.14 -3.48 -17.13
CA ARG A 65 5.84 -4.25 -18.34
C ARG A 65 6.30 -5.70 -18.25
N MET A 66 5.52 -6.59 -18.84
CA MET A 66 5.80 -8.00 -19.06
C MET A 66 5.29 -8.39 -20.45
N GLU A 67 6.20 -8.84 -21.32
CA GLU A 67 5.89 -9.20 -22.72
C GLU A 67 5.11 -8.11 -23.48
N GLY A 68 5.61 -6.87 -23.41
CA GLY A 68 5.02 -5.71 -24.12
C GLY A 68 3.81 -5.06 -23.46
N ARG A 69 3.10 -5.77 -22.55
CA ARG A 69 1.93 -5.28 -21.82
C ARG A 69 2.28 -4.82 -20.40
N ARG A 70 1.53 -3.88 -19.83
CA ARG A 70 1.67 -3.45 -18.42
C ARG A 70 0.98 -4.45 -17.48
N LEU A 71 1.48 -4.63 -16.26
CA LEU A 71 0.93 -5.60 -15.30
C LEU A 71 -0.54 -5.32 -14.96
N TYR A 72 -0.93 -4.05 -14.84
CA TYR A 72 -2.34 -3.72 -14.60
C TYR A 72 -3.26 -4.13 -15.76
N GLU A 73 -2.76 -4.27 -16.99
CA GLU A 73 -3.57 -4.69 -18.16
C GLU A 73 -3.98 -6.15 -17.99
N TYR A 74 -3.04 -7.03 -17.60
CA TYR A 74 -3.35 -8.41 -17.24
C TYR A 74 -4.38 -8.49 -16.11
N ALA A 75 -4.22 -7.67 -15.07
CA ALA A 75 -5.13 -7.62 -13.93
C ALA A 75 -6.57 -7.24 -14.33
N ARG A 76 -6.71 -6.21 -15.17
CA ARG A 76 -8.01 -5.70 -15.62
C ARG A 76 -8.69 -6.63 -16.61
N GLU A 77 -7.92 -7.31 -17.45
CA GLU A 77 -8.43 -8.29 -18.41
C GLU A 77 -8.65 -9.68 -17.78
N GLY A 78 -8.30 -9.87 -16.50
CA GLY A 78 -8.41 -11.16 -15.82
C GLY A 78 -7.48 -12.23 -16.40
N LEU A 79 -6.39 -11.82 -17.05
CA LEU A 79 -5.43 -12.70 -17.68
C LEU A 79 -4.38 -13.18 -16.67
N SER A 80 -3.95 -14.42 -16.83
CA SER A 80 -2.78 -14.94 -16.11
C SER A 80 -1.52 -14.25 -16.61
N LEU A 81 -0.57 -14.01 -15.70
CA LEU A 81 0.73 -13.48 -16.08
C LEU A 81 1.51 -14.54 -16.87
N PRO A 82 2.24 -14.14 -17.92
CA PRO A 82 3.11 -15.05 -18.68
C PRO A 82 4.21 -15.73 -17.84
N LYS A 83 4.58 -15.12 -16.71
CA LYS A 83 5.57 -15.63 -15.75
C LYS A 83 5.38 -15.02 -14.37
N ASP A 84 5.93 -15.68 -13.36
CA ASP A 84 5.87 -15.22 -11.98
C ASP A 84 6.59 -13.90 -11.76
N LEU A 85 6.03 -13.07 -10.88
CA LEU A 85 6.62 -11.79 -10.48
C LEU A 85 7.83 -12.03 -9.58
N GLN A 86 9.00 -11.70 -10.11
CA GLN A 86 10.26 -11.85 -9.38
C GLN A 86 10.50 -10.63 -8.46
N PRO A 87 10.95 -10.86 -7.21
CA PRO A 87 11.39 -9.79 -6.32
C PRO A 87 12.51 -8.96 -6.96
N ARG A 88 12.49 -7.66 -6.74
CA ARG A 88 13.51 -6.72 -7.22
C ARG A 88 14.10 -5.94 -6.05
N SER A 89 15.41 -5.70 -6.12
CA SER A 89 16.08 -4.85 -5.14
C SER A 89 15.64 -3.40 -5.33
N VAL A 90 15.15 -2.80 -4.25
CA VAL A 90 14.83 -1.37 -4.14
C VAL A 90 15.53 -0.81 -2.90
N ARG A 91 15.78 0.49 -2.90
CA ARG A 91 16.47 1.16 -1.79
C ARG A 91 15.56 2.18 -1.11
N ILE A 92 15.39 2.03 0.18
CA ILE A 92 14.79 3.04 1.05
C ILE A 92 15.95 3.84 1.68
N ASN A 93 16.02 5.12 1.35
CA ASN A 93 17.05 6.02 1.86
C ASN A 93 16.70 6.49 3.27
N SER A 94 15.43 6.83 3.51
CA SER A 94 14.91 7.14 4.84
C SER A 94 13.44 6.74 4.96
N LEU A 95 13.05 6.30 6.15
CA LEU A 95 11.67 6.01 6.49
C LEU A 95 11.41 6.45 7.93
N SER A 96 10.48 7.39 8.09
CA SER A 96 10.22 8.02 9.39
C SER A 96 8.73 7.98 9.73
N LEU A 97 8.44 7.62 10.98
CA LEU A 97 7.10 7.76 11.56
C LEU A 97 6.86 9.23 11.93
N LEU A 98 5.96 9.90 11.22
CA LEU A 98 5.57 11.29 11.48
C LEU A 98 4.49 11.39 12.56
N ASN A 99 3.51 10.48 12.54
CA ASN A 99 2.40 10.48 13.49
C ASN A 99 1.89 9.06 13.75
N PHE A 100 1.33 8.83 14.94
CA PHE A 100 0.62 7.60 15.29
C PHE A 100 -0.56 7.95 16.19
N MET A 101 -1.74 7.44 15.86
CA MET A 101 -2.97 7.66 16.61
C MET A 101 -3.59 6.30 16.93
N THR A 102 -3.92 6.03 18.19
CA THR A 102 -4.59 4.78 18.61
C THR A 102 -6.06 4.75 18.22
N ASN A 103 -6.71 5.92 18.22
CA ASN A 103 -8.10 6.11 17.82
C ASN A 103 -8.17 7.14 16.69
N GLY A 104 -7.50 6.86 15.57
CA GLY A 104 -7.50 7.76 14.42
C GLY A 104 -8.83 7.71 13.67
N THR A 105 -9.38 8.87 13.34
CA THR A 105 -10.35 9.01 12.25
C THR A 105 -9.59 9.53 11.04
N VAL A 106 -9.38 8.70 10.03
CA VAL A 106 -8.76 9.15 8.78
C VAL A 106 -9.85 9.60 7.83
N GLN A 107 -9.85 10.89 7.49
CA GLN A 107 -10.58 11.36 6.32
C GLN A 107 -9.81 10.87 5.09
N VAL A 108 -10.27 9.76 4.53
CA VAL A 108 -9.76 9.30 3.23
C VAL A 108 -10.18 10.34 2.20
N PRO A 109 -9.26 10.86 1.36
CA PRO A 109 -9.63 11.80 0.30
C PRO A 109 -10.77 11.20 -0.54
N LYS A 110 -11.89 11.92 -0.66
CA LYS A 110 -12.92 11.60 -1.66
C LYS A 110 -12.29 11.89 -3.02
N ILE A 111 -12.05 10.85 -3.82
CA ILE A 111 -11.64 11.01 -5.21
C ILE A 111 -12.92 10.88 -6.05
N GLU A 112 -13.33 11.98 -6.67
CA GLU A 112 -14.64 12.05 -7.35
C GLU A 112 -14.72 11.30 -8.68
N ASN A 113 -13.64 10.80 -9.28
CA ASN A 113 -13.73 10.24 -10.63
C ASN A 113 -12.70 9.13 -10.91
N TYR A 114 -13.05 7.87 -10.63
CA TYR A 114 -12.55 6.72 -11.41
C TYR A 114 -13.62 5.63 -11.54
N THR A 115 -13.99 5.33 -12.77
CA THR A 115 -14.88 4.22 -13.13
C THR A 115 -14.12 2.90 -12.99
N THR A 116 -14.35 2.15 -11.92
CA THR A 116 -13.87 0.78 -11.79
C THR A 116 -14.87 -0.18 -12.42
N ASN A 117 -14.49 -0.79 -13.56
CA ASN A 117 -15.11 -2.01 -14.05
C ASN A 117 -14.83 -3.12 -13.01
N MET A 118 -15.80 -3.34 -12.14
CA MET A 118 -15.66 -4.15 -10.93
C MET A 118 -16.34 -5.50 -11.12
N ASN A 119 -15.56 -6.53 -11.46
CA ASN A 119 -15.98 -7.93 -11.32
C ASN A 119 -14.80 -8.74 -10.80
N TYR A 120 -14.60 -8.77 -9.48
CA TYR A 120 -14.06 -9.93 -8.75
C TYR A 120 -14.34 -9.77 -7.24
N CYS A 121 -14.57 -10.91 -6.59
CA CYS A 121 -14.75 -11.17 -5.15
C CYS A 121 -16.12 -10.83 -4.55
N LYS A 122 -16.91 -11.89 -4.34
CA LYS A 122 -18.12 -11.98 -3.52
C LYS A 122 -17.75 -12.31 -2.06
N ASN A 123 -18.56 -11.76 -1.14
CA ASN A 123 -18.73 -12.10 0.28
C ASN A 123 -17.69 -11.57 1.29
N ILE A 124 -17.82 -10.31 1.70
CA ILE A 124 -17.53 -9.89 3.09
C ILE A 124 -18.64 -8.93 3.55
N LYS A 125 -19.19 -9.20 4.74
CA LYS A 125 -20.35 -8.51 5.31
C LYS A 125 -20.02 -7.03 5.62
N GLN A 126 -20.81 -6.14 5.01
CA GLN A 126 -21.20 -4.78 5.43
C GLN A 126 -20.14 -3.67 5.65
N ALA A 127 -19.04 -3.68 4.88
CA ALA A 127 -18.40 -2.45 4.39
C ALA A 127 -17.84 -2.71 2.98
N LYS A 128 -18.22 -1.92 1.98
CA LYS A 128 -17.85 -2.15 0.57
C LYS A 128 -16.42 -1.71 0.25
N ASN A 129 -15.86 -0.78 1.03
CA ASN A 129 -14.52 -0.20 0.83
C ASN A 129 -13.95 0.37 2.16
N LEU A 130 -12.68 0.80 2.12
CA LEU A 130 -11.97 1.36 3.28
C LEU A 130 -12.63 2.64 3.84
N GLN A 131 -13.21 3.49 2.97
CA GLN A 131 -13.85 4.74 3.43
C GLN A 131 -15.05 4.48 4.35
N GLU A 132 -15.89 3.51 4.01
CA GLU A 132 -17.05 3.13 4.83
C GLU A 132 -16.63 2.57 6.19
N ALA A 133 -15.63 1.69 6.22
CA ALA A 133 -15.17 1.04 7.45
C ALA A 133 -14.56 2.05 8.45
N VAL A 134 -13.75 2.99 7.96
CA VAL A 134 -13.07 4.02 8.77
C VAL A 134 -14.06 5.08 9.28
N SER A 135 -15.21 5.23 8.62
CA SER A 135 -16.31 6.08 9.09
C SER A 135 -17.15 5.41 10.18
N ALA A 136 -17.20 4.07 10.21
CA ALA A 136 -18.02 3.29 11.14
C ALA A 136 -17.28 2.90 12.43
N ALA A 137 -15.95 2.87 12.42
CA ALA A 137 -15.14 2.51 13.58
C ALA A 137 -13.80 3.27 13.61
N SER A 138 -13.25 3.42 14.81
CA SER A 138 -11.92 4.02 14.98
C SER A 138 -10.85 2.94 14.84
N TYR A 139 -9.86 3.20 13.99
CA TYR A 139 -8.72 2.33 13.77
C TYR A 139 -7.43 3.06 14.14
N PRO A 140 -6.41 2.35 14.64
CA PRO A 140 -5.11 2.96 14.80
C PRO A 140 -4.53 3.34 13.43
N THR A 141 -3.99 4.54 13.34
CA THR A 141 -3.43 5.05 12.09
C THR A 141 -2.03 5.56 12.31
N PHE A 142 -1.24 5.54 11.25
CA PHE A 142 0.11 6.06 11.27
C PHE A 142 0.36 6.89 10.02
N LYS A 143 1.17 7.95 10.16
CA LYS A 143 1.66 8.73 9.03
C LYS A 143 3.15 8.48 8.91
N ILE A 144 3.62 8.09 7.73
CA ILE A 144 5.03 7.93 7.40
C ILE A 144 5.48 8.93 6.36
N ARG A 145 6.77 9.25 6.40
CA ARG A 145 7.50 9.87 5.29
C ARG A 145 8.54 8.88 4.80
N VAL A 146 8.54 8.62 3.50
CA VAL A 146 9.45 7.69 2.84
C VAL A 146 10.26 8.45 1.81
N GLU A 147 11.57 8.27 1.84
CA GLU A 147 12.48 8.67 0.79
C GLU A 147 13.10 7.40 0.18
N CYS A 148 12.92 7.18 -1.12
CA CYS A 148 13.31 5.93 -1.76
C CYS A 148 13.77 6.12 -3.21
N GLY A 149 14.55 5.15 -3.70
CA GLY A 149 15.00 5.10 -5.09
C GLY A 149 13.88 4.74 -6.08
N ARG A 150 14.20 4.88 -7.38
CA ARG A 150 13.32 4.45 -8.48
C ARG A 150 12.87 2.99 -8.32
N GLY A 151 11.64 2.70 -8.75
CA GLY A 151 11.09 1.35 -8.76
C GLY A 151 10.50 0.89 -7.42
N THR A 152 10.59 1.70 -6.37
CA THR A 152 9.98 1.42 -5.06
C THR A 152 8.46 1.62 -5.11
N TYR A 153 7.72 0.63 -4.63
CA TYR A 153 6.27 0.69 -4.45
C TYR A 153 5.95 0.90 -2.96
N ILE A 154 5.75 2.14 -2.53
CA ILE A 154 5.53 2.46 -1.10
C ILE A 154 4.30 1.79 -0.47
N ARG A 155 3.32 1.42 -1.31
CA ARG A 155 2.07 0.75 -0.89
C ARG A 155 2.27 -0.72 -0.50
N SER A 156 3.43 -1.29 -0.83
CA SER A 156 3.80 -2.67 -0.51
C SER A 156 5.05 -2.71 0.38
N LEU A 157 5.21 -1.68 1.21
CA LEU A 157 6.11 -1.67 2.37
C LEU A 157 5.31 -2.18 3.58
#